data_AF-W1YAI7-F1
#
_entry.id   AF-W1YAI7-F1
#
_cell.length_a   1.000
_cell.length_b   1.000
_cell.length_c   1.000
_cell.angle_alpha   90.00
_cell.angle_beta   90.00
_cell.angle_gamma   90.00
#
_symmetry.space_group_name_H-M   'P 1'
#
loop_
_entity.id
_entity.type
_entity.pdbx_description
1 polymer ?
#
loop_
_entity_poly.entity_id
_entity_poly.type
_entity_poly.pdbx_seq_one_letter_code
_entity_poly.pdbx_strand_id
1 'polypeptide(L)'
;HPHADHMGGFYAIAKAMPIEHVYDDGISVDNNMYKTYEKWIDKNKIQRSTLRSGDVVDFGHGAVFVVYAPWTEPLTDKKGAPDLNNNSIVGKLIFGKFSMLFTGDA
;
A
#
# COMPACT_ATOMS: atom_id res chain seq x y z
N HIS A 1 -2.33 -4.62 -0.10
CA HIS A 1 -3.65 -5.15 -0.40
C HIS A 1 -4.66 -4.74 0.67
N PRO A 2 -5.92 -4.51 0.28
CA PRO A 2 -6.91 -3.86 1.13
C PRO A 2 -7.70 -4.82 2.04
N HIS A 3 -7.02 -5.80 2.65
CA HIS A 3 -7.63 -6.64 3.69
C HIS A 3 -7.60 -5.95 5.07
N ALA A 4 -8.55 -6.33 5.92
CA ALA A 4 -8.80 -5.66 7.20
C ALA A 4 -7.68 -5.85 8.23
N ASP A 5 -7.00 -6.98 8.22
CA ASP A 5 -5.82 -7.28 9.03
C ASP A 5 -4.57 -6.50 8.60
N HIS A 6 -4.59 -5.92 7.39
CA HIS A 6 -3.51 -5.05 6.88
C HIS A 6 -3.85 -3.55 6.98
N MET A 7 -5.11 -3.16 6.77
CA MET A 7 -5.54 -1.75 6.78
C MET A 7 -6.24 -1.30 8.07
N GLY A 8 -6.68 -2.23 8.93
CA GLY A 8 -7.54 -1.94 10.08
C GLY A 8 -6.93 -0.97 11.10
N GLY A 9 -5.60 -0.91 11.18
CA GLY A 9 -4.88 0.01 12.07
C GLY A 9 -4.84 1.47 11.59
N PHE A 10 -5.16 1.74 10.31
CA PHE A 10 -4.99 3.06 9.70
C PHE A 10 -5.69 4.17 10.48
N TYR A 11 -6.95 3.97 10.86
CA TYR A 11 -7.74 5.01 11.52
C TYR A 11 -7.20 5.39 12.89
N ALA A 12 -6.59 4.45 13.62
CA ALA A 12 -5.95 4.72 14.89
C ALA A 12 -4.68 5.56 14.69
N ILE A 13 -3.84 5.20 13.72
CA ILE A 13 -2.62 5.95 13.38
C ILE A 13 -2.95 7.37 12.93
N ALA A 14 -3.93 7.52 12.05
CA ALA A 14 -4.31 8.80 11.47
C ALA A 14 -4.95 9.77 12.48
N LYS A 15 -5.41 9.27 13.64
CA LYS A 15 -5.81 10.10 14.79
C LYS A 15 -4.65 10.43 15.72
N ALA A 16 -3.67 9.55 15.82
CA ALA A 16 -2.57 9.68 16.76
C ALA A 16 -1.47 10.62 16.24
N MET A 17 -1.27 10.69 14.92
CA MET A 17 -0.22 11.50 14.32
C MET A 17 -0.57 11.99 12.91
N PRO A 18 0.04 13.10 12.44
CA PRO A 18 -0.07 13.52 11.05
C PRO A 18 0.48 12.46 10.10
N ILE A 19 -0.22 12.23 9.00
CA ILE A 19 0.23 11.39 7.89
C ILE A 19 0.50 12.29 6.72
N GLU A 20 1.75 12.29 6.25
CA GLU A 20 2.16 13.07 5.07
C GLU A 20 1.73 12.36 3.78
N HIS A 21 2.01 11.05 3.68
CA HIS A 21 1.82 10.28 2.46
C HIS A 21 1.38 8.84 2.77
N VAL A 22 0.40 8.34 2.01
CA VAL A 22 0.03 6.93 1.94
C VAL A 22 0.39 6.33 0.58
N TYR A 23 1.03 5.16 0.63
CA TYR A 23 1.28 4.33 -0.53
C TYR A 23 0.39 3.08 -0.49
N ASP A 24 -0.34 2.79 -1.56
CA ASP A 24 -1.19 1.59 -1.68
C ASP A 24 -1.15 0.98 -3.09
N ASP A 25 -1.89 -0.11 -3.30
CA ASP A 25 -1.96 -0.80 -4.59
C ASP A 25 -3.06 -0.25 -5.52
N GLY A 26 -3.80 0.77 -5.10
CA GLY A 26 -4.88 1.37 -5.88
C GLY A 26 -6.12 0.49 -6.06
N ILE A 27 -6.20 -0.69 -5.42
CA ILE A 27 -7.38 -1.56 -5.51
C ILE A 27 -8.42 -1.13 -4.47
N SER A 28 -9.58 -0.68 -4.93
CA SER A 28 -10.71 -0.35 -4.06
C SER A 28 -11.58 -1.57 -3.75
N VAL A 29 -12.06 -1.64 -2.50
CA VAL A 29 -12.97 -2.70 -2.03
C VAL A 29 -14.21 -2.10 -1.40
N ASP A 30 -15.37 -2.71 -1.64
CA ASP A 30 -16.65 -2.22 -1.13
C ASP A 30 -16.90 -2.69 0.31
N ASN A 31 -16.23 -2.05 1.27
CA ASN A 31 -16.49 -2.27 2.70
C ASN A 31 -16.35 -0.97 3.51
N ASN A 32 -16.87 -0.99 4.74
CA ASN A 32 -16.91 0.20 5.60
C ASN A 32 -15.52 0.69 6.02
N MET A 33 -14.56 -0.22 6.18
CA MET A 33 -13.18 0.11 6.55
C MET A 33 -12.52 0.92 5.43
N TYR A 34 -12.58 0.43 4.19
CA TYR A 34 -11.97 1.09 3.04
C TYR A 34 -12.64 2.43 2.72
N LYS A 35 -13.98 2.50 2.82
CA LYS A 35 -14.72 3.78 2.73
C LYS A 35 -14.30 4.79 3.80
N THR A 36 -13.92 4.32 5.00
CA THR A 36 -13.45 5.19 6.08
C THR A 36 -12.04 5.69 5.79
N TYR A 37 -11.18 4.81 5.28
CA TYR A 37 -9.84 5.14 4.79
C TYR A 37 -9.89 6.23 3.70
N GLU A 38 -10.67 6.05 2.64
CA GLU A 38 -10.80 7.02 1.54
C GLU A 38 -11.30 8.38 2.05
N LYS A 39 -12.40 8.38 2.83
CA LYS A 39 -12.94 9.62 3.41
C LYS A 39 -11.92 10.37 4.26
N TRP A 40 -11.06 9.66 4.98
CA TRP A 40 -10.05 10.29 5.82
C TRP A 40 -8.91 10.89 5.00
N ILE A 41 -8.44 10.17 3.98
CA ILE A 41 -7.44 10.69 3.03
C ILE A 41 -7.97 11.96 2.37
N ASP A 42 -9.19 11.93 1.83
CA ASP A 42 -9.79 13.07 1.14
C ASP A 42 -9.98 14.27 2.07
N LYS A 43 -10.56 14.04 3.25
CA LYS A 43 -10.84 15.10 4.23
C LYS A 43 -9.57 15.80 4.68
N ASN A 44 -8.49 15.05 4.91
CA ASN A 44 -7.24 15.59 5.41
C ASN A 44 -6.24 15.95 4.30
N LYS A 45 -6.62 15.74 3.03
CA LYS A 45 -5.78 15.97 1.84
C LYS A 45 -4.43 15.27 1.94
N ILE A 46 -4.45 14.04 2.47
CA ILE A 46 -3.25 13.22 2.59
C ILE A 46 -2.79 12.84 1.19
N GLN A 47 -1.50 12.98 0.90
CA GLN A 47 -0.97 12.57 -0.40
C GLN A 47 -1.12 11.06 -0.53
N ARG A 48 -1.64 10.59 -1.67
CA ARG A 48 -1.82 9.17 -1.95
C ARG A 48 -1.13 8.82 -3.26
N SER A 49 -0.30 7.77 -3.25
CA SER A 49 0.33 7.24 -4.46
C SER A 49 0.10 5.75 -4.57
N THR A 50 -0.26 5.33 -5.76
CA THR A 50 -0.41 3.92 -6.09
C THR A 50 0.94 3.37 -6.56
N LEU A 51 1.42 2.31 -5.93
CA LEU A 51 2.70 1.68 -6.24
C LEU A 51 2.55 0.53 -7.24
N ARG A 52 3.50 0.45 -8.16
CA ARG A 52 3.62 -0.58 -9.19
C ARG A 52 5.07 -1.06 -9.29
N SER A 53 5.24 -2.25 -9.85
CA SER A 53 6.55 -2.82 -10.16
C SER A 53 7.41 -1.82 -10.93
N GLY A 54 8.63 -1.58 -10.43
CA GLY A 54 9.56 -0.60 -10.99
C GLY A 54 9.57 0.74 -10.26
N ASP A 55 8.55 1.04 -9.44
CA ASP A 55 8.54 2.25 -8.62
C ASP A 55 9.62 2.18 -7.55
N VAL A 56 10.13 3.36 -7.20
CA VAL A 56 11.10 3.54 -6.12
C VAL A 56 10.60 4.66 -5.22
N VAL A 57 10.44 4.32 -3.93
CA VAL A 57 10.11 5.30 -2.89
C VAL A 57 11.38 5.61 -2.10
N ASP A 58 11.79 6.87 -2.11
CA ASP A 58 12.87 7.37 -1.25
C ASP A 58 12.24 7.98 0.01
N PHE A 59 12.47 7.33 1.16
CA PHE A 59 12.02 7.84 2.45
C PHE A 59 12.99 8.86 3.06
N GLY A 60 14.04 9.22 2.33
CA GLY A 60 15.11 10.08 2.80
C GLY A 60 16.11 9.34 3.68
N HIS A 61 17.20 10.03 4.00
CA HIS A 61 18.25 9.55 4.92
C HIS A 61 18.86 8.18 4.54
N GLY A 62 18.76 7.78 3.28
CA GLY A 62 19.30 6.52 2.76
C GLY A 62 18.38 5.31 2.88
N ALA A 63 17.10 5.51 3.25
CA ALA A 63 16.09 4.47 3.24
C ALA A 63 15.30 4.49 1.93
N VAL A 64 15.39 3.42 1.15
CA VAL A 64 14.75 3.30 -0.17
C VAL A 64 13.93 2.02 -0.24
N PHE A 65 12.75 2.10 -0.83
CA PHE A 65 11.88 0.95 -1.09
C PHE A 65 11.71 0.75 -2.59
N VAL A 66 12.24 -0.35 -3.12
CA VAL A 66 12.11 -0.73 -4.53
C VAL A 66 10.94 -1.71 -4.68
N VAL A 67 9.97 -1.35 -5.52
CA VAL A 67 8.72 -2.10 -5.69
C VAL A 67 8.88 -3.14 -6.81
N TYR A 68 8.48 -4.38 -6.53
CA TYR A 68 8.49 -5.50 -7.47
C TYR A 68 7.08 -5.99 -7.86
N ALA A 69 6.06 -5.70 -7.05
CA ALA A 69 4.66 -5.98 -7.34
C ALA A 69 3.76 -4.95 -6.61
N PRO A 70 2.51 -4.72 -7.04
CA PRO A 70 1.83 -5.35 -8.18
C PRO A 70 2.30 -4.82 -9.54
N TRP A 71 2.02 -5.55 -10.62
CA TRP A 71 2.20 -5.06 -12.00
C TRP A 71 1.18 -3.97 -12.34
N THR A 72 1.39 -3.28 -13.47
CA THR A 72 0.44 -2.25 -13.96
C THR A 72 -0.97 -2.80 -14.12
N GLU A 73 -1.09 -3.99 -14.69
CA GLU A 73 -2.35 -4.71 -14.83
C GLU A 73 -2.62 -5.55 -13.58
N PRO A 74 -3.77 -5.36 -12.90
CA PRO A 74 -4.13 -6.16 -11.72
C PRO A 74 -4.27 -7.63 -12.06
N LEU A 75 -3.73 -8.50 -11.21
CA LEU A 75 -3.99 -9.93 -11.29
C LEU A 75 -5.42 -10.24 -10.87
N THR A 76 -6.08 -11.14 -11.59
CA THR A 76 -7.47 -11.52 -11.32
C THR A 76 -7.59 -12.95 -10.81
N ASP A 77 -8.62 -13.19 -10.01
CA ASP A 77 -9.03 -14.50 -9.57
C ASP A 77 -9.74 -15.27 -10.71
N LYS A 78 -10.14 -16.51 -10.43
CA LYS A 78 -10.87 -17.36 -11.40
C LYS A 78 -12.23 -16.79 -11.84
N LYS A 79 -12.75 -15.77 -11.16
CA LYS A 79 -14.03 -15.10 -11.46
C LYS A 79 -13.82 -13.76 -12.17
N GLY A 80 -12.58 -13.37 -12.45
CA GLY A 80 -12.22 -12.13 -13.11
C GLY A 80 -12.21 -10.91 -12.19
N ALA A 81 -12.35 -11.08 -10.88
CA ALA A 81 -12.21 -10.01 -9.90
C ALA A 81 -10.73 -9.84 -9.50
N PRO A 82 -10.26 -8.65 -9.10
CA PRO A 82 -8.90 -8.49 -8.60
C PRO A 82 -8.61 -9.42 -7.42
N ASP A 83 -7.55 -10.22 -7.52
CA ASP A 83 -7.10 -11.06 -6.42
C ASP A 83 -6.30 -10.19 -5.45
N LEU A 84 -6.87 -9.89 -4.28
CA LEU A 84 -6.27 -8.92 -3.36
C LEU A 84 -4.88 -9.36 -2.90
N ASN A 85 -4.68 -10.65 -2.60
CA ASN A 85 -3.40 -11.16 -2.10
C ASN A 85 -2.32 -11.10 -3.17
N ASN A 86 -2.64 -11.57 -4.38
CA ASN A 86 -1.71 -11.57 -5.52
C ASN A 86 -1.38 -10.16 -6.02
N ASN A 87 -2.13 -9.14 -5.60
CA ASN A 87 -1.83 -7.74 -5.86
C ASN A 87 -1.22 -7.01 -4.65
N SER A 88 -0.70 -7.75 -3.65
CA SER A 88 0.08 -7.15 -2.56
C SER A 88 1.25 -6.32 -3.11
N ILE A 89 1.56 -5.21 -2.42
CA ILE A 89 2.82 -4.51 -2.67
C ILE A 89 3.95 -5.43 -2.17
N VAL A 90 4.77 -5.89 -3.10
CA VAL A 90 6.00 -6.60 -2.81
C VAL A 90 7.15 -5.64 -3.08
N GLY A 91 8.05 -5.47 -2.12
CA GLY A 91 9.20 -4.61 -2.33
C GLY A 91 10.32 -4.84 -1.34
N LYS A 92 11.49 -4.36 -1.73
CA LYS A 92 12.72 -4.48 -0.94
C LYS A 92 13.03 -3.13 -0.30
N LEU A 93 12.99 -3.09 1.03
CA LEU A 93 13.55 -1.99 1.80
C LEU A 93 15.07 -2.13 1.83
N ILE A 94 15.78 -1.05 1.56
CA ILE A 94 17.23 -0.95 1.56
C ILE A 94 17.63 0.20 2.48
N PHE A 95 18.55 -0.05 3.41
CA PHE A 95 19.13 0.96 4.28
C PHE A 95 20.60 0.66 4.56
N GLY A 96 21.49 1.42 3.92
CA GLY A 96 22.93 1.15 3.96
C GLY A 96 23.28 -0.25 3.44
N LYS A 97 23.82 -1.12 4.31
CA LYS A 97 24.14 -2.52 3.97
C LYS A 97 23.00 -3.49 4.29
N PHE A 98 21.96 -3.04 4.96
CA PHE A 98 20.80 -3.85 5.33
C PHE A 98 19.77 -3.83 4.20
N SER A 99 19.09 -4.96 4.00
CA SER A 99 17.88 -4.99 3.21
C SER A 99 16.92 -6.06 3.68
N MET A 100 15.61 -5.82 3.50
CA MET A 100 14.54 -6.75 3.84
C MET A 100 13.49 -6.75 2.72
N LEU A 101 13.00 -7.94 2.40
CA LEU A 101 11.88 -8.13 1.49
C LEU A 101 10.57 -8.13 2.28
N PHE A 102 9.61 -7.32 1.84
CA PHE A 102 8.24 -7.30 2.33
C PHE A 102 7.33 -7.81 1.22
N THR A 103 6.50 -8.81 1.51
CA THR A 103 5.71 -9.52 0.50
C THR A 103 4.20 -9.33 0.64
N GLY A 104 3.73 -8.75 1.75
CA GLY A 104 2.30 -8.81 2.10
C GLY A 104 1.83 -10.26 2.15
N ASP A 105 0.72 -10.55 1.47
CA ASP A 105 0.14 -11.90 1.39
C ASP A 105 0.32 -12.53 -0.01
N ALA A 106 1.29 -12.05 -0.80
CA ALA A 106 1.65 -12.63 -2.10
C ALA A 106 2.35 -13.99 -1.97
#